data_AF-A0A0C2JFY1-F1
#
_entry.id   AF-A0A0C2JFY1-F1
#
_cell.length_a   1.000
_cell.length_b   1.000
_cell.length_c   1.000
_cell.angle_alpha   90.00
_cell.angle_beta   90.00
_cell.angle_gamma   90.00
#
_symmetry.space_group_name_H-M   'P 1'
#
loop_
_entity.id
_entity.type
_entity.pdbx_description
1 polymer ?
#
loop_
_entity_poly.entity_id
_entity_poly.type
_entity_poly.pdbx_seq_one_letter_code
_entity_poly.pdbx_strand_id
1 'polypeptide(L)'
;MISKQRGFSLVEVMVVFMMIGIAATGLIKLQTDVQIKAEYAKTSIQALHLAESQLEHFRQRGGTSITHSYTFSDVHSECNAMNKNTATLPIQLSCSSTLSLSDALSTINVTAYWLDRQKNEQSIVLKTMISQYSEFD
;
A
#
# COMPACT_ATOMS: atom_id res chain seq x y z
N MET A 1 15.31 -69.41 -1.28
CA MET A 1 15.56 -68.00 -0.92
C MET A 1 14.26 -67.42 -0.42
N ILE A 2 14.08 -67.31 0.90
CA ILE A 2 12.84 -66.77 1.47
C ILE A 2 13.17 -65.41 2.09
N SER A 3 12.60 -64.36 1.50
CA SER A 3 12.82 -62.97 1.88
C SER A 3 12.26 -62.74 3.29
N LYS A 4 13.12 -62.36 4.24
CA LYS A 4 12.73 -61.87 5.57
C LYS A 4 12.17 -60.45 5.39
N GLN A 5 10.93 -60.32 4.92
CA GLN A 5 10.22 -59.05 4.97
C GLN A 5 9.86 -58.75 6.44
N ARG A 6 10.75 -58.04 7.13
CA ARG A 6 10.42 -57.38 8.40
C ARG A 6 9.52 -56.19 8.07
N GLY A 7 8.25 -56.27 8.45
CA GLY A 7 7.31 -55.16 8.34
C GLY A 7 7.74 -53.97 9.21
N PHE A 8 7.14 -52.80 8.93
CA PHE A 8 7.36 -51.58 9.70
C PHE A 8 7.08 -51.80 11.18
N SER A 9 8.02 -51.37 12.03
CA SER A 9 7.80 -51.35 13.48
C SER A 9 6.85 -50.20 13.82
N LEU A 10 5.90 -50.42 14.75
CA LEU A 10 4.94 -49.39 15.18
C LEU A 10 5.64 -48.13 15.71
N VAL A 11 6.82 -48.30 16.32
CA VAL A 11 7.68 -47.20 16.80
C VAL A 11 8.24 -46.37 15.65
N GLU A 12 8.58 -46.98 14.52
CA GLU A 12 9.11 -46.28 13.35
C GLU A 12 8.03 -45.37 12.73
N VAL A 13 6.80 -45.88 12.63
CA VAL A 13 5.65 -45.10 12.13
C VAL A 13 5.36 -43.91 13.06
N MET A 14 5.46 -44.09 14.37
CA MET A 14 5.28 -43.00 15.35
C MET A 14 6.32 -41.89 15.18
N VAL A 15 7.60 -42.23 14.99
CA VAL A 15 8.67 -41.25 14.77
C VAL A 15 8.47 -40.49 13.45
N VAL A 16 8.08 -41.19 12.39
CA VAL A 16 7.76 -40.56 11.09
C VAL A 16 6.58 -39.60 11.23
N PHE A 17 5.52 -40.00 11.94
CA PHE A 17 4.36 -39.13 12.16
C PHE A 17 4.73 -37.87 12.95
N MET A 18 5.61 -37.99 13.96
CA MET A 18 6.11 -36.85 14.72
C MET A 18 6.93 -35.89 13.85
N MET A 19 7.82 -36.42 12.99
CA MET A 19 8.57 -35.61 12.03
C MET A 19 7.66 -34.88 11.04
N ILE A 20 6.64 -35.56 10.50
CA ILE A 20 5.65 -34.95 9.61
C ILE A 20 4.89 -33.84 10.33
N GLY A 21 4.49 -34.03 11.59
CA GLY A 21 3.79 -33.02 12.37
C GLY A 21 4.61 -31.72 12.55
N ILE A 22 5.91 -31.86 12.87
CA ILE A 22 6.82 -30.72 13.00
C ILE A 22 7.02 -30.04 11.63
N ALA A 23 7.26 -30.81 10.57
CA ALA A 23 7.44 -30.30 9.22
C ALA A 23 6.19 -29.54 8.73
N ALA A 24 4.99 -30.11 8.93
CA ALA A 24 3.73 -29.51 8.54
C ALA A 24 3.48 -28.18 9.27
N THR A 25 3.79 -28.11 10.57
CA THR A 25 3.64 -26.87 11.34
C THR A 25 4.59 -25.78 10.83
N GLY A 26 5.84 -26.14 10.50
CA GLY A 26 6.80 -25.23 9.87
C GLY A 26 6.31 -24.70 8.52
N LEU A 27 5.75 -25.57 7.68
CA LEU A 27 5.16 -25.22 6.39
C LEU A 27 3.99 -24.24 6.54
N ILE A 28 3.07 -24.50 7.48
CA ILE A 28 1.92 -23.62 7.73
C ILE A 28 2.39 -22.21 8.10
N LYS A 29 3.38 -22.09 9.00
CA LYS A 29 3.94 -20.79 9.40
C LYS A 29 4.55 -20.03 8.22
N LEU A 30 5.30 -20.72 7.37
CA LEU A 30 5.89 -20.08 6.19
C LEU A 30 4.82 -19.63 5.19
N GLN A 31 3.77 -20.43 4.98
CA GLN A 31 2.66 -20.06 4.10
C GLN A 31 1.92 -18.82 4.62
N THR A 32 1.67 -18.73 5.92
CA THR A 32 1.04 -17.55 6.52
C THR A 32 1.90 -16.31 6.37
N ASP A 33 3.21 -16.42 6.60
CA ASP A 33 4.14 -15.30 6.50
C ASP A 33 4.22 -14.78 5.06
N VAL A 34 4.27 -15.68 4.07
CA VAL A 34 4.25 -15.33 2.64
C VAL A 34 2.94 -14.66 2.27
N GLN A 35 1.81 -15.15 2.77
CA GLN A 35 0.50 -14.59 2.46
C GLN A 35 0.35 -13.15 2.98
N ILE A 36 0.80 -12.88 4.22
CA ILE A 36 0.77 -11.53 4.81
C ILE A 36 1.62 -10.57 3.95
N LYS A 37 2.83 -10.98 3.57
CA LYS A 37 3.72 -10.16 2.74
C LYS A 37 3.14 -9.92 1.34
N ALA A 38 2.53 -10.93 0.74
CA ALA A 38 1.90 -10.83 -0.58
C ALA A 38 0.69 -9.88 -0.55
N GLU A 39 -0.13 -9.95 0.50
CA GLU A 39 -1.26 -9.04 0.68
C GLU A 39 -0.80 -7.60 0.90
N TYR A 40 0.23 -7.39 1.72
CA TYR A 40 0.86 -6.07 1.87
C TYR A 40 1.36 -5.53 0.52
N ALA A 41 2.08 -6.34 -0.27
CA ALA A 41 2.58 -5.93 -1.58
C ALA A 41 1.45 -5.57 -2.56
N LYS A 42 0.36 -6.35 -2.55
CA LYS A 42 -0.81 -6.06 -3.38
C LYS A 42 -1.49 -4.76 -2.98
N THR A 43 -1.77 -4.57 -1.69
CA THR A 43 -2.49 -3.39 -1.19
C THR A 43 -1.63 -2.14 -1.30
N SER A 44 -0.32 -2.23 -1.07
CA SER A 44 0.60 -1.12 -1.26
C SER A 44 0.64 -0.62 -2.70
N ILE A 45 0.65 -1.52 -3.70
CA ILE A 45 0.58 -1.13 -5.12
C ILE A 45 -0.75 -0.42 -5.42
N GLN A 46 -1.87 -0.95 -4.91
CA GLN A 46 -3.18 -0.32 -5.11
C GLN A 46 -3.25 1.05 -4.43
N ALA A 47 -2.71 1.17 -3.21
CA ALA A 47 -2.64 2.42 -2.47
C ALA A 47 -1.75 3.44 -3.18
N LEU A 48 -0.61 3.01 -3.71
CA LEU A 48 0.29 3.82 -4.52
C LEU A 48 -0.43 4.34 -5.77
N HIS A 49 -1.08 3.45 -6.52
CA HIS A 49 -1.80 3.83 -7.74
C HIS A 49 -2.93 4.84 -7.46
N LEU A 50 -3.65 4.71 -6.34
CA LEU A 50 -4.66 5.68 -5.94
C LEU A 50 -4.03 7.04 -5.57
N ALA A 51 -2.90 7.03 -4.86
CA ALA A 51 -2.17 8.26 -4.53
C ALA A 51 -1.59 8.94 -5.78
N GLU A 52 -1.04 8.17 -6.71
CA GLU A 52 -0.55 8.66 -8.01
C GLU A 52 -1.67 9.25 -8.85
N SER A 53 -2.81 8.55 -8.97
CA SER A 53 -3.99 9.06 -9.67
C SER A 53 -4.46 10.41 -9.10
N GLN A 54 -4.44 10.56 -7.77
CA GLN A 54 -4.78 11.82 -7.12
C GLN A 54 -3.74 12.93 -7.39
N LEU A 55 -2.46 12.57 -7.47
CA LEU A 55 -1.39 13.49 -7.81
C LEU A 55 -1.50 13.96 -9.26
N GLU A 56 -1.78 13.05 -10.19
CA GLU A 56 -2.06 13.37 -11.59
C GLU A 56 -3.28 14.28 -11.74
N HIS A 57 -4.30 14.07 -10.91
CA HIS A 57 -5.47 14.95 -10.87
C HIS A 57 -5.12 16.37 -10.44
N PHE A 58 -4.27 16.54 -9.41
CA PHE A 58 -3.76 17.86 -9.01
C PHE A 58 -2.88 18.49 -10.10
N ARG A 59 -2.14 17.68 -10.86
CA ARG A 59 -1.31 18.15 -11.98
C ARG A 59 -2.17 18.60 -13.17
N GLN A 60 -3.18 17.83 -13.57
CA GLN A 60 -4.03 18.14 -14.73
C GLN A 60 -4.93 19.35 -14.51
N ARG A 61 -5.37 19.60 -13.26
CA ARG A 61 -6.23 20.74 -12.96
C ARG A 61 -5.50 22.09 -12.97
N GLY A 62 -4.17 22.12 -13.06
CA GLY A 62 -3.41 23.37 -13.30
C GLY A 62 -3.75 24.10 -14.62
N GLY A 63 -4.52 23.46 -15.51
CA GLY A 63 -5.04 24.07 -16.73
C GLY A 63 -6.29 24.92 -16.49
N THR A 64 -6.27 26.16 -16.98
CA THR A 64 -7.37 27.12 -16.93
C THR A 64 -8.71 26.52 -17.37
N SER A 65 -9.72 26.53 -16.49
CA SER A 65 -11.10 26.23 -16.86
C SER A 65 -11.81 27.50 -17.33
N ILE A 66 -12.77 27.36 -18.25
CA ILE A 66 -13.49 28.48 -18.90
C ILE A 66 -14.20 29.40 -17.89
N THR A 67 -14.48 28.90 -16.68
CA THR A 67 -15.20 29.61 -15.61
C THR A 67 -14.34 30.01 -14.41
N HIS A 68 -13.14 29.44 -14.25
CA HIS A 68 -12.23 29.77 -13.14
C HIS A 68 -10.80 29.36 -13.51
N SER A 69 -9.83 30.26 -13.29
CA SER A 69 -8.42 29.87 -13.31
C SER A 69 -8.17 29.02 -12.08
N TYR A 70 -7.96 27.71 -12.27
CA TYR A 70 -7.60 26.83 -11.17
C TYR A 70 -6.12 27.05 -10.87
N THR A 71 -5.83 27.52 -9.66
CA THR A 71 -4.50 27.97 -9.23
C THR A 71 -3.86 26.98 -8.27
N PHE A 72 -2.56 27.12 -8.02
CA PHE A 72 -1.86 26.30 -7.02
C PHE A 72 -2.41 26.48 -5.60
N SER A 73 -3.02 27.62 -5.28
CA SER A 73 -3.73 27.82 -4.01
C SER A 73 -5.00 26.99 -3.90
N ASP A 74 -5.70 26.75 -5.01
CA ASP A 74 -6.89 25.88 -5.03
C ASP A 74 -6.47 24.43 -4.78
N VAL A 75 -5.43 23.95 -5.46
CA VAL A 75 -4.80 22.64 -5.20
C VAL A 75 -4.41 22.50 -3.73
N HIS A 76 -3.76 23.51 -3.17
CA HIS A 76 -3.34 23.51 -1.77
C HIS A 76 -4.53 23.37 -0.82
N SER A 77 -5.60 24.11 -1.06
CA SER A 77 -6.82 24.06 -0.24
C SER A 77 -7.56 22.72 -0.37
N GLU A 78 -7.70 22.18 -1.59
CA GLU A 78 -8.36 20.89 -1.84
C GLU A 78 -7.56 19.73 -1.24
N CYS A 79 -6.23 19.76 -1.39
CA CYS A 79 -5.33 18.78 -0.77
C CYS A 79 -5.45 18.80 0.75
N ASN A 80 -5.37 19.97 1.39
CA ASN A 80 -5.46 20.08 2.85
C ASN A 80 -6.86 19.77 3.40
N ALA A 81 -7.91 19.92 2.58
CA ALA A 81 -9.26 19.49 2.92
C ALA A 81 -9.45 17.96 2.82
N MET A 82 -8.56 17.25 2.11
CA MET A 82 -8.63 15.80 1.97
C MET A 82 -8.10 15.12 3.23
N ASN A 83 -9.02 14.69 4.08
CA ASN A 83 -8.72 14.00 5.32
C ASN A 83 -9.14 12.51 5.28
N LYS A 84 -8.58 11.73 6.19
CA LYS A 84 -8.86 10.29 6.34
C LYS A 84 -10.34 10.07 6.70
N ASN A 85 -11.16 9.77 5.70
CA ASN A 85 -12.58 9.43 5.91
C ASN A 85 -12.74 7.94 6.21
N THR A 86 -13.00 7.63 7.48
CA THR A 86 -13.06 6.27 8.04
C THR A 86 -14.27 5.43 7.61
N ALA A 87 -15.21 5.98 6.83
CA ALA A 87 -16.56 5.43 6.72
C ALA A 87 -16.81 4.46 5.56
N THR A 88 -16.04 4.46 4.47
CA THR A 88 -16.50 3.79 3.23
C THR A 88 -15.43 3.09 2.39
N LEU A 89 -14.15 3.40 2.55
CA LEU A 89 -13.10 2.90 1.65
C LEU A 89 -12.09 2.00 2.38
N PRO A 90 -11.65 0.89 1.76
CA PRO A 90 -10.61 0.02 2.31
C PRO A 90 -9.22 0.67 2.33
N ILE A 91 -8.98 1.61 1.39
CA ILE A 91 -7.78 2.45 1.33
C ILE A 91 -8.23 3.90 1.44
N GLN A 92 -7.62 4.64 2.35
CA GLN A 92 -7.96 6.02 2.66
C GLN A 92 -6.81 6.93 2.26
N LEU A 93 -7.12 8.09 1.72
CA LEU A 93 -6.14 9.08 1.31
C LEU A 93 -6.22 10.28 2.26
N SER A 94 -5.08 10.83 2.63
CA SER A 94 -4.96 12.19 3.14
C SER A 94 -3.95 12.95 2.30
N CYS A 95 -4.08 14.26 2.28
CA CYS A 95 -3.11 15.11 1.59
C CYS A 95 -2.72 16.29 2.46
N SER A 96 -1.44 16.66 2.37
CA SER A 96 -0.92 17.88 2.97
C SER A 96 -0.07 18.60 1.95
N SER A 97 -0.40 19.86 1.69
CA SER A 97 0.32 20.72 0.76
C SER A 97 0.93 21.90 1.53
N THR A 98 2.10 22.35 1.09
CA THR A 98 2.71 23.61 1.52
C THR A 98 3.10 24.43 0.30
N LEU A 99 2.66 25.69 0.26
CA LEU A 99 3.06 26.65 -0.75
C LEU A 99 4.36 27.34 -0.32
N SER A 100 5.29 27.48 -1.24
CA SER A 100 6.59 28.13 -1.03
C SER A 100 6.94 28.98 -2.26
N LEU A 101 7.92 29.89 -2.10
CA LEU A 101 8.39 30.79 -3.16
C LEU A 101 7.24 31.64 -3.76
N SER A 102 6.47 32.33 -2.92
CA SER A 102 5.35 33.19 -3.37
C SER A 102 4.36 32.47 -4.27
N ASP A 103 3.92 31.27 -3.85
CA ASP A 103 2.98 30.39 -4.55
C ASP A 103 3.47 29.79 -5.88
N ALA A 104 4.74 30.00 -6.25
CA ALA A 104 5.33 29.42 -7.46
C ALA A 104 5.76 27.95 -7.32
N LEU A 105 5.80 27.43 -6.08
CA LEU A 105 6.13 26.03 -5.78
C LEU A 105 5.15 25.45 -4.75
N SER A 106 4.44 24.39 -5.12
CA SER A 106 3.59 23.62 -4.22
C SER A 106 4.25 22.28 -3.90
N THR A 107 4.60 22.05 -2.63
CA THR A 107 5.03 20.73 -2.15
C THR A 107 3.79 19.98 -1.70
N ILE A 108 3.54 18.82 -2.30
CA ILE A 108 2.35 18.00 -2.04
C ILE A 108 2.79 16.66 -1.48
N ASN A 109 2.26 16.31 -0.32
CA ASN A 109 2.45 15.02 0.32
C ASN A 109 1.09 14.31 0.35
N VAL A 110 0.93 13.26 -0.47
CA VAL A 110 -0.25 12.40 -0.46
C VAL A 110 0.09 11.16 0.37
N THR A 111 -0.71 10.87 1.38
CA THR A 111 -0.54 9.67 2.20
C THR A 111 -1.72 8.74 2.00
N ALA A 112 -1.42 7.50 1.61
CA ALA A 112 -2.40 6.43 1.54
C ALA A 112 -2.29 5.55 2.79
N TYR A 113 -3.43 5.25 3.40
CA TYR A 113 -3.57 4.48 4.63
C TYR A 113 -4.49 3.29 4.40
N TRP A 114 -4.16 2.16 5.01
CA TRP A 114 -5.06 1.02 5.07
C TRP A 114 -4.83 0.24 6.36
N LEU A 115 -5.83 -0.55 6.73
CA LEU A 115 -5.71 -1.50 7.84
C LEU A 115 -5.34 -2.86 7.27
N ASP A 116 -4.27 -3.46 7.79
CA ASP A 116 -3.93 -4.86 7.53
C ASP A 116 -4.96 -5.80 8.20
N ARG A 117 -4.97 -7.08 7.82
CA ARG A 117 -5.84 -8.11 8.42
C ARG A 117 -5.68 -8.24 9.93
N GLN A 118 -4.52 -7.84 10.45
CA GLN A 118 -4.21 -7.81 11.88
C GLN A 118 -4.69 -6.53 12.57
N LYS A 119 -5.47 -5.67 11.89
CA LYS A 119 -5.90 -4.34 12.33
C LYS A 119 -4.75 -3.36 12.60
N ASN A 120 -3.57 -3.64 12.05
CA ASN A 120 -2.43 -2.73 12.09
C ASN A 120 -2.56 -1.72 10.96
N GLU A 121 -2.41 -0.44 11.29
CA GLU A 121 -2.42 0.61 10.28
C GLU A 121 -1.10 0.63 9.52
N GLN A 122 -1.19 0.54 8.20
CA GLN A 122 -0.08 0.67 7.27
C GLN A 122 -0.28 1.94 6.45
N SER A 123 0.82 2.61 6.10
CA SER A 123 0.75 3.83 5.30
C SER A 123 1.93 3.95 4.34
N ILE A 124 1.69 4.61 3.22
CA ILE A 124 2.71 4.99 2.23
C ILE A 124 2.52 6.46 1.90
N VAL A 125 3.61 7.22 1.91
CA VAL A 125 3.63 8.65 1.62
C VAL A 125 4.31 8.86 0.28
N LEU A 126 3.62 9.48 -0.67
CA LEU A 126 4.23 10.06 -1.87
C LEU A 126 4.46 11.55 -1.63
N LYS A 127 5.69 11.99 -1.91
CA LYS A 127 6.07 13.40 -1.84
C LYS A 127 6.41 13.88 -3.23
N THR A 128 5.81 14.98 -3.65
CA THR A 128 6.10 15.63 -4.92
C THR A 128 6.18 17.14 -4.75
N MET A 129 6.82 17.78 -5.72
CA MET A 129 6.86 19.22 -5.83
C MET A 129 6.39 19.59 -7.23
N ILE A 130 5.41 20.49 -7.31
CA ILE A 130 4.88 21.02 -8.55
C ILE A 130 5.24 22.51 -8.60
N SER A 131 5.96 22.92 -9.64
CA SER A 131 6.31 24.32 -9.88
C SER A 131 5.45 24.90 -10.99
N GLN A 132 5.09 26.18 -10.85
CA GLN A 132 4.42 26.96 -11.89
C GLN A 132 5.19 27.04 -13.20
N TYR A 133 6.52 26.89 -13.17
CA TYR A 133 7.39 26.99 -14.34
C TYR A 133 7.75 25.62 -14.95
N SER A 134 7.10 24.54 -14.52
CA SER A 134 7.41 23.16 -14.93
C SER A 134 6.71 22.73 -16.23
N GLU A 135 5.72 23.49 -16.69
CA GLU A 135 5.10 23.28 -18.00
C GLU A 135 6.04 23.87 -19.06
N PHE A 136 6.63 22.99 -19.87
CA PHE A 136 7.51 23.37 -20.95
C PHE A 136 6.79 24.36 -21.89
N ASP A 137 7.45 25.48 -22.19
CA ASP A 137 7.11 26.40 -23.29
C ASP A 137 7.04 25.66 -24.63
#